data_AF-A0A977L352-F1
#
_entry.id   AF-A0A977L352-F1
#
_cell.length_a   1.000
_cell.length_b   1.000
_cell.length_c   1.000
_cell.angle_alpha   90.00
_cell.angle_beta   90.00
_cell.angle_gamma   90.00
#
_symmetry.space_group_name_H-M   'P 1'
#
loop_
_entity.id
_entity.type
_entity.pdbx_description
1 polymer ?
#
loop_
_entity_poly.entity_id
_entity_poly.type
_entity_poly.pdbx_seq_one_letter_code
_entity_poly.pdbx_strand_id
1 'polypeptide(L)'
;MRRSYPAQATLSLNMAKVELAERAAGRFVLATNQLDGDSLSDEQLLVHYKQQQGVERGFRFLKDPLFFASSVFLKTPERIMALSFIMVLCLLVYSLGQRKLRLALAEQEETVPNQLGKPTQRPTLRWIFQMLRGVHWVVLDNCPQIINLTLERERILRFFGATTCQYYLLS
;
A
#
# COMPACT_ATOMS: atom_id res chain seq x y z
N MET A 1 -45.14 -16.13 10.53
CA MET A 1 -44.75 -15.13 11.55
C MET A 1 -43.33 -15.39 12.00
N ARG A 2 -42.38 -14.49 11.69
CA ARG A 2 -40.96 -14.63 12.06
C ARG A 2 -40.74 -13.83 13.36
N ARG A 3 -40.58 -14.52 14.49
CA ARG A 3 -40.27 -13.86 15.78
C ARG A 3 -38.80 -13.44 15.76
N SER A 4 -38.51 -12.15 15.85
CA SER A 4 -37.15 -11.66 16.15
C SER A 4 -37.11 -11.14 17.58
N TYR A 5 -36.11 -11.59 18.33
CA TYR A 5 -35.89 -11.13 19.70
C TYR A 5 -34.77 -10.10 19.68
N PRO A 6 -34.99 -8.87 20.17
CA PRO A 6 -33.91 -7.91 20.33
C PRO A 6 -33.04 -8.36 21.53
N ALA A 7 -31.77 -8.67 21.27
CA ALA A 7 -30.80 -8.91 22.32
C ALA A 7 -30.20 -7.56 22.77
N GLN A 8 -30.39 -7.21 24.03
CA GLN A 8 -29.60 -6.18 24.69
C GLN A 8 -28.42 -6.84 25.38
N ALA A 9 -27.21 -6.37 25.07
CA ALA A 9 -25.99 -6.79 25.73
C ALA A 9 -25.26 -5.55 26.25
N THR A 10 -24.73 -5.67 27.46
CA THR A 10 -23.91 -4.64 28.09
C THR A 10 -22.46 -5.08 28.03
N LEU A 11 -21.62 -4.31 27.34
CA LEU A 11 -20.19 -4.57 27.29
C LEU A 11 -19.55 -4.00 28.55
N SER A 12 -18.84 -4.83 29.30
CA SER A 12 -18.01 -4.41 30.43
C SER A 12 -16.58 -4.90 30.25
N LEU A 13 -15.64 -4.06 30.68
CA LEU A 13 -14.21 -4.34 30.58
C LEU A 13 -13.81 -5.30 31.72
N ASN A 14 -13.28 -6.47 31.35
CA ASN A 14 -12.77 -7.43 32.32
C ASN A 14 -11.34 -7.04 32.70
N MET A 15 -11.19 -6.29 33.78
CA MET A 15 -9.90 -5.80 34.25
C MET A 15 -8.89 -6.92 34.53
N ALA A 16 -9.33 -8.08 35.01
CA ALA A 16 -8.43 -9.22 35.25
C ALA A 16 -7.82 -9.78 33.95
N LYS A 17 -8.60 -9.80 32.85
CA LYS A 17 -8.08 -10.19 31.52
C LYS A 17 -7.17 -9.12 30.92
N VAL A 18 -7.48 -7.84 31.16
CA VAL A 18 -6.63 -6.72 30.73
C VAL A 18 -5.27 -6.80 31.42
N GLU A 19 -5.25 -6.94 32.74
CA GLU A 19 -4.01 -6.97 33.51
C GLU A 19 -3.14 -8.19 33.16
N LEU A 20 -3.76 -9.36 32.91
CA LEU A 20 -3.04 -10.53 32.43
C LEU A 20 -2.45 -10.29 31.03
N ALA A 21 -3.20 -9.66 30.12
CA ALA A 21 -2.72 -9.30 28.80
C ALA A 21 -1.61 -8.24 28.84
N GLU A 22 -1.67 -7.26 29.73
CA GLU A 22 -0.62 -6.26 29.95
C GLU A 22 0.66 -6.88 30.51
N ARG A 23 0.55 -7.84 31.43
CA ARG A 23 1.72 -8.59 31.92
C ARG A 23 2.34 -9.49 30.86
N ALA A 24 1.52 -10.04 29.96
CA ALA A 24 1.95 -10.85 28.82
C ALA A 24 2.46 -10.01 27.64
N ALA A 25 2.13 -8.72 27.58
CA ALA A 25 2.66 -7.80 26.60
C ALA A 25 4.16 -7.64 26.86
N GLY A 26 4.97 -8.26 26.00
CA GLY A 26 6.42 -8.24 26.12
C GLY A 26 6.96 -6.81 26.26
N ARG A 27 7.80 -6.58 27.26
CA ARG A 27 8.56 -5.33 27.40
C ARG A 27 9.67 -5.33 26.35
N PHE A 28 9.88 -4.21 25.68
CA PHE A 28 11.00 -4.03 24.77
C PHE A 28 11.74 -2.74 25.11
N VAL A 29 13.07 -2.79 25.01
CA VAL A 29 13.94 -1.64 25.29
C VAL A 29 14.15 -0.88 23.99
N LEU A 30 13.91 0.43 24.01
CA LEU A 30 14.28 1.35 22.94
C LEU A 30 15.53 2.12 23.38
N ALA A 31 16.57 2.10 22.54
CA ALA A 31 17.76 2.90 22.73
C ALA A 31 17.85 3.94 21.61
N THR A 32 18.15 5.18 21.95
CA THR A 32 18.31 6.28 21.00
C THR A 32 19.64 6.98 21.25
N ASN A 33 20.26 7.49 20.17
CA ASN A 33 21.42 8.37 20.27
C ASN A 33 21.02 9.82 20.62
N GLN A 34 19.71 10.10 20.71
CA GLN A 34 19.21 11.40 21.11
C GLN A 34 19.28 11.57 22.62
N LEU A 35 20.16 12.46 23.07
CA LEU A 35 20.45 12.69 24.49
C LEU A 35 19.57 13.79 25.09
N ASP A 36 18.97 14.64 24.25
CA ASP A 36 18.09 15.72 24.66
C ASP A 36 16.64 15.23 24.76
N GLY A 37 16.11 15.13 25.98
CA GLY A 37 14.77 14.60 26.26
C GLY A 37 13.62 15.48 25.76
N ASP A 38 13.86 16.79 25.56
CA ASP A 38 12.83 17.72 25.08
C ASP A 38 12.70 17.70 23.54
N SER A 39 13.74 17.20 22.87
CA SER A 39 13.80 17.16 21.41
C SER A 39 13.03 16.00 20.77
N LEU A 40 12.82 14.91 21.52
CA LEU A 40 12.14 13.70 21.06
C LEU A 40 11.39 13.06 22.22
N SER A 41 10.06 13.17 22.22
CA SER A 41 9.26 12.56 23.28
C SER A 41 9.30 11.02 23.20
N ASP A 42 9.02 10.37 24.33
CA ASP A 42 8.92 8.91 24.39
C ASP A 42 7.86 8.37 23.42
N GLU A 43 6.74 9.07 23.24
CA GLU A 43 5.73 8.66 22.24
C GLU A 43 6.27 8.77 20.81
N GLN A 44 6.98 9.86 20.50
CA GLN A 44 7.59 10.04 19.19
C GLN A 44 8.65 8.96 18.91
N LEU A 45 9.51 8.66 19.89
CA LEU A 45 10.50 7.59 19.81
C LEU A 45 9.84 6.24 19.50
N LEU A 46 8.77 5.90 20.23
CA LEU A 46 8.01 4.67 20.01
C LEU A 46 7.37 4.63 18.63
N VAL A 47 6.76 5.74 18.18
CA VAL A 47 6.15 5.84 16.85
C VAL A 47 7.21 5.65 15.76
N HIS A 48 8.35 6.33 15.85
CA HIS A 48 9.44 6.19 14.89
C HIS A 48 9.97 4.75 14.82
N TYR A 49 10.16 4.11 15.98
CA TYR A 49 10.57 2.71 16.03
C TYR A 49 9.55 1.79 15.35
N LYS A 50 8.25 1.94 15.67
CA LYS A 50 7.18 1.11 15.09
C LYS A 50 6.98 1.36 13.59
N GLN A 51 7.29 2.55 13.08
CA GLN A 51 7.23 2.86 11.65
C GLN A 51 8.29 2.10 10.82
N GLN A 52 9.35 1.55 11.44
CA GLN A 52 10.34 0.70 10.76
C GLN A 52 9.72 -0.59 10.18
N GLN A 53 8.58 -1.05 10.70
CA GLN A 53 7.83 -2.18 10.13
C GLN A 53 7.36 -1.95 8.68
N GLY A 54 7.39 -0.70 8.19
CA GLY A 54 7.19 -0.41 6.77
C GLY A 54 8.20 -1.10 5.86
N VAL A 55 9.46 -1.22 6.33
CA VAL A 55 10.57 -1.84 5.58
C VAL A 55 10.35 -3.35 5.43
N GLU A 56 9.90 -4.03 6.49
CA GLU A 56 9.61 -5.48 6.46
C GLU A 56 8.50 -5.83 5.45
N ARG A 57 7.50 -4.96 5.33
CA ARG A 57 6.45 -5.10 4.31
C ARG A 57 7.00 -4.96 2.89
N GLY A 58 8.01 -4.11 2.69
CA GLY A 58 8.74 -3.98 1.42
C GLY A 58 9.52 -5.26 1.04
N PHE A 59 10.15 -5.93 2.01
CA PHE A 59 10.81 -7.22 1.74
C PHE A 59 9.84 -8.34 1.36
N ARG A 60 8.62 -8.35 1.90
CA ARG A 60 7.58 -9.29 1.46
C ARG A 60 7.21 -9.07 -0.01
N PHE A 61 7.18 -7.82 -0.46
CA PHE A 61 6.93 -7.50 -1.86
C PHE A 61 8.04 -7.99 -2.78
N LEU A 62 9.32 -7.86 -2.38
CA LEU A 62 10.45 -8.41 -3.16
C LEU A 62 10.40 -9.94 -3.28
N LYS A 63 9.79 -10.62 -2.31
CA LYS A 63 9.59 -12.08 -2.28
C LYS A 63 8.26 -12.51 -2.92
N ASP A 64 7.44 -11.58 -3.43
CA ASP A 64 6.14 -11.92 -4.00
C ASP A 64 6.32 -12.71 -5.31
N PRO A 65 5.67 -13.88 -5.47
CA PRO A 65 5.81 -14.74 -6.65
C PRO A 65 5.55 -14.03 -7.98
N LEU A 66 4.76 -12.96 -7.98
CA LEU A 66 4.43 -12.20 -9.19
C LEU A 66 5.56 -11.30 -9.70
N PHE A 67 6.62 -11.10 -8.92
CA PHE A 67 7.86 -10.50 -9.43
C PHE A 67 8.76 -11.51 -10.14
N PHE A 68 8.34 -12.77 -10.25
CA PHE A 68 9.06 -13.83 -10.94
C PHE A 68 10.49 -14.05 -10.41
N ALA A 69 10.88 -13.45 -9.27
CA ALA A 69 12.19 -13.62 -8.67
C ALA A 69 12.45 -15.08 -8.29
N SER A 70 11.39 -15.85 -7.97
CA SER A 70 11.44 -17.29 -7.74
C SER A 70 11.53 -18.13 -9.02
N SER A 71 11.20 -17.59 -10.19
CA SER A 71 11.24 -18.29 -11.49
C SER A 71 12.42 -17.85 -12.38
N VAL A 72 13.17 -16.83 -11.98
CA VAL A 72 14.37 -16.37 -12.69
C VAL A 72 15.59 -17.05 -12.09
N PHE A 73 16.05 -18.13 -12.73
CA PHE A 73 17.28 -18.81 -12.35
C PHE A 73 18.51 -18.04 -12.87
N LEU A 74 19.25 -17.41 -11.95
CA LEU A 74 20.48 -16.69 -12.25
C LEU A 74 21.69 -17.53 -11.86
N LYS A 75 22.62 -17.69 -12.80
CA LYS A 75 23.79 -18.58 -12.65
C LYS A 75 25.04 -17.90 -12.08
N THR A 76 25.10 -16.57 -12.09
CA THR A 76 26.29 -15.82 -11.67
C THR A 76 25.94 -14.74 -10.64
N PRO A 77 26.86 -14.41 -9.71
CA PRO A 77 26.63 -13.39 -8.70
C PRO A 77 26.27 -12.01 -9.27
N GLU A 78 26.89 -11.62 -10.39
CA GLU A 78 26.69 -10.30 -11.02
C GLU A 78 25.23 -10.13 -11.48
N ARG A 79 24.66 -11.19 -12.07
CA ARG A 79 23.26 -11.17 -12.51
C ARG A 79 22.31 -11.10 -11.31
N ILE A 80 22.63 -11.78 -10.21
CA ILE A 80 21.83 -11.74 -8.97
C ILE A 80 21.83 -10.32 -8.39
N MET A 81 22.99 -9.66 -8.35
CA MET A 81 23.09 -8.27 -7.89
C MET A 81 22.29 -7.32 -8.78
N ALA A 82 22.42 -7.44 -10.10
CA ALA A 82 21.69 -6.60 -11.06
C ALA A 82 20.17 -6.75 -10.90
N LEU A 83 19.66 -7.98 -10.84
CA LEU A 83 18.24 -8.22 -10.63
C LEU A 83 17.77 -7.69 -9.27
N SER A 84 18.53 -7.92 -8.21
CA SER A 84 18.21 -7.42 -6.86
C SER A 84 18.10 -5.89 -6.84
N PHE A 85 19.01 -5.20 -7.53
CA PHE A 85 18.99 -3.75 -7.64
C PHE A 85 17.73 -3.24 -8.38
N ILE A 86 17.41 -3.84 -9.53
CA ILE A 86 16.19 -3.51 -10.30
C ILE A 86 14.95 -3.73 -9.43
N MET A 87 14.90 -4.84 -8.70
CA MET A 87 13.80 -5.17 -7.82
C MET A 87 13.61 -4.15 -6.69
N VAL A 88 14.70 -3.68 -6.06
CA VAL A 88 14.66 -2.61 -5.06
C VAL A 88 14.20 -1.29 -5.68
N LEU A 89 14.66 -0.96 -6.89
CA LEU A 89 14.23 0.24 -7.61
C LEU A 89 12.73 0.18 -7.93
N CYS A 90 12.23 -0.97 -8.38
CA CYS A 90 10.79 -1.19 -8.57
C CYS A 90 10.03 -0.98 -7.25
N LEU A 91 10.49 -1.56 -6.15
CA LEU A 91 9.85 -1.35 -4.84
C LEU A 91 9.79 0.14 -4.46
N LEU A 92 10.85 0.90 -4.73
CA LEU A 92 10.88 2.35 -4.51
C LEU A 92 9.79 3.06 -5.33
N VAL A 93 9.73 2.78 -6.63
CA VAL A 93 8.71 3.37 -7.53
C VAL A 93 7.30 3.02 -7.06
N TYR A 94 7.06 1.75 -6.68
CA TYR A 94 5.77 1.31 -6.15
C TYR A 94 5.40 2.01 -4.85
N SER A 95 6.36 2.19 -3.95
CA SER A 95 6.15 2.86 -2.66
C SER A 95 5.82 4.33 -2.84
N LEU A 96 6.53 5.03 -3.74
CA LEU A 96 6.28 6.43 -4.08
C LEU A 96 4.93 6.61 -4.77
N GLY A 97 4.61 5.78 -5.77
CA GLY A 97 3.32 5.82 -6.45
C GLY A 97 2.14 5.55 -5.52
N GLN A 98 2.28 4.56 -4.62
CA GLN A 98 1.27 4.28 -3.60
C GLN A 98 1.11 5.45 -2.63
N ARG A 99 2.22 6.06 -2.18
CA ARG A 99 2.17 7.23 -1.30
C ARG A 99 1.45 8.39 -1.97
N LYS A 100 1.84 8.72 -3.21
CA LYS A 100 1.23 9.80 -4.01
C LYS A 100 -0.28 9.59 -4.16
N LEU A 101 -0.70 8.39 -4.57
CA LEU A 101 -2.12 8.07 -4.75
C LEU A 101 -2.92 8.19 -3.44
N ARG A 102 -2.38 7.66 -2.33
CA ARG A 102 -3.09 7.73 -1.05
C ARG A 102 -3.22 9.15 -0.51
N LEU A 103 -2.21 10.00 -0.76
CA LEU A 103 -2.30 11.42 -0.43
C LEU A 103 -3.39 12.10 -1.27
N ALA A 104 -3.39 11.89 -2.59
CA ALA A 104 -4.41 12.45 -3.47
C ALA A 104 -5.83 12.01 -3.10
N LEU A 105 -6.03 10.73 -2.77
CA LEU A 105 -7.32 10.21 -2.30
C LEU A 105 -7.75 10.85 -0.97
N ALA A 106 -6.83 11.05 -0.04
CA ALA A 106 -7.12 11.66 1.26
C ALA A 106 -7.45 13.15 1.13
N GLU A 107 -6.68 13.90 0.30
CA GLU A 107 -6.90 15.32 0.04
C GLU A 107 -8.24 15.61 -0.62
N GLN A 108 -8.72 14.70 -1.48
CA GLN A 108 -9.97 14.83 -2.21
C GLN A 108 -11.14 14.11 -1.51
N GLU A 109 -10.91 13.49 -0.35
CA GLU A 109 -11.87 12.63 0.37
C GLU A 109 -12.50 11.51 -0.49
N GLU A 110 -11.76 11.06 -1.51
CA GLU A 110 -12.23 10.08 -2.49
C GLU A 110 -11.74 8.66 -2.17
N THR A 111 -12.42 7.67 -2.76
CA THR A 111 -12.08 6.25 -2.56
C THR A 111 -12.04 5.48 -3.88
N VAL A 112 -11.25 4.41 -3.87
CA VAL A 112 -11.28 3.39 -4.92
C VAL A 112 -11.80 2.08 -4.35
N PRO A 113 -12.44 1.20 -5.15
CA PRO A 113 -12.83 -0.11 -4.67
C PRO A 113 -11.58 -0.94 -4.36
N ASN A 114 -11.62 -1.72 -3.28
CA ASN A 114 -10.62 -2.72 -2.96
C ASN A 114 -10.91 -4.05 -3.70
N GLN A 115 -10.12 -5.10 -3.41
CA GLN A 115 -10.30 -6.45 -4.01
C GLN A 115 -11.66 -7.10 -3.74
N LEU A 116 -12.39 -6.62 -2.73
CA LEU A 116 -13.74 -7.07 -2.36
C LEU A 116 -14.83 -6.07 -2.82
N GLY A 117 -14.46 -5.07 -3.63
CA GLY A 117 -15.37 -4.01 -4.09
C GLY A 117 -15.69 -2.93 -3.05
N LYS A 118 -15.14 -3.00 -1.84
CA LYS A 118 -15.40 -2.01 -0.78
C LYS A 118 -14.57 -0.74 -0.98
N PRO A 119 -15.11 0.46 -0.70
CA PRO A 119 -14.37 1.71 -0.84
C PRO A 119 -13.16 1.74 0.11
N THR A 120 -12.01 2.22 -0.38
CA THR A 120 -10.81 2.42 0.40
C THR A 120 -10.00 3.63 -0.06
N GLN A 121 -9.45 4.39 0.90
CA GLN A 121 -8.46 5.43 0.67
C GLN A 121 -7.02 4.90 0.75
N ARG A 122 -6.83 3.61 1.07
CA ARG A 122 -5.51 2.99 1.27
C ARG A 122 -5.24 1.86 0.28
N PRO A 123 -5.49 2.03 -1.04
CA PRO A 123 -5.20 0.97 -2.00
C PRO A 123 -3.70 0.68 -2.06
N THR A 124 -3.34 -0.51 -2.54
CA THR A 124 -1.96 -0.82 -2.93
C THR A 124 -1.75 -0.44 -4.39
N LEU A 125 -0.57 0.03 -4.77
CA LEU A 125 -0.32 0.38 -6.18
C LEU A 125 -0.43 -0.85 -7.10
N ARG A 126 -0.09 -2.04 -6.57
CA ARG A 126 -0.35 -3.32 -7.25
C ARG A 126 -1.81 -3.50 -7.61
N TRP A 127 -2.74 -3.25 -6.67
CA TRP A 127 -4.17 -3.39 -6.94
C TRP A 127 -4.62 -2.41 -8.03
N ILE A 128 -4.11 -1.19 -7.99
CA ILE A 128 -4.40 -0.17 -9.00
C ILE A 128 -3.96 -0.61 -10.40
N PHE A 129 -2.76 -1.17 -10.55
CA PHE A 129 -2.32 -1.72 -11.83
C PHE A 129 -3.16 -2.93 -12.28
N GLN A 130 -3.74 -3.71 -11.36
CA GLN A 130 -4.70 -4.74 -11.72
C GLN A 130 -6.01 -4.14 -12.24
N MET A 131 -6.49 -3.04 -11.66
CA MET A 131 -7.68 -2.33 -12.14
C MET A 131 -7.48 -1.72 -13.55
N LEU A 132 -6.26 -1.25 -13.83
CA LEU A 132 -5.86 -0.70 -15.13
C LEU A 132 -5.46 -1.79 -16.15
N ARG A 133 -5.52 -3.07 -15.79
CA ARG A 133 -5.18 -4.17 -16.71
C ARG A 133 -6.14 -4.19 -17.89
N GLY A 134 -5.58 -4.34 -19.09
CA GLY A 134 -6.35 -4.38 -20.33
C GLY A 134 -6.62 -3.00 -20.94
N VAL A 135 -6.09 -1.92 -20.34
CA VAL A 135 -5.95 -0.63 -21.02
C VAL A 135 -4.78 -0.75 -22.00
N HIS A 136 -5.04 -0.49 -23.28
CA HIS A 136 -4.03 -0.61 -24.32
C HIS A 136 -3.98 0.65 -25.18
N TRP A 137 -2.77 1.06 -25.54
CA TRP A 137 -2.53 2.05 -26.57
C TRP A 137 -2.46 1.34 -27.92
N VAL A 138 -3.28 1.77 -28.88
CA VAL A 138 -3.37 1.19 -30.22
C VAL A 138 -3.37 2.28 -31.26
N VAL A 139 -2.88 1.97 -32.46
CA VAL A 139 -2.97 2.86 -33.62
C VAL A 139 -3.91 2.19 -34.62
N LEU A 140 -5.03 2.83 -34.89
CA LEU A 140 -6.00 2.41 -35.91
C LEU A 140 -6.06 3.52 -36.95
N ASP A 141 -5.81 3.18 -38.22
CA ASP A 141 -5.81 4.13 -39.34
C ASP A 141 -4.93 5.38 -39.11
N ASN A 142 -3.72 5.18 -38.56
CA ASN A 142 -2.78 6.24 -38.16
C ASN A 142 -3.27 7.18 -37.05
N CYS A 143 -4.40 6.88 -36.40
CA CYS A 143 -4.87 7.62 -35.24
C CYS A 143 -4.53 6.86 -33.95
N PRO A 144 -3.72 7.43 -33.04
CA PRO A 144 -3.45 6.81 -31.74
C PRO A 144 -4.70 6.90 -30.84
N GLN A 145 -5.02 5.79 -30.18
CA GLN A 145 -6.21 5.65 -29.34
C GLN A 145 -5.89 4.82 -28.10
N ILE A 146 -6.58 5.10 -26.99
CA ILE A 146 -6.59 4.19 -25.84
C ILE A 146 -7.90 3.39 -25.86
N ILE A 147 -7.78 2.07 -25.87
CA ILE A 147 -8.94 1.17 -25.73
C ILE A 147 -9.13 0.73 -24.29
N ASN A 148 -10.38 0.39 -23.95
CA ASN A 148 -10.78 -0.13 -22.63
C ASN A 148 -10.55 0.87 -21.48
N LEU A 149 -10.56 2.18 -21.77
CA LEU A 149 -10.47 3.23 -20.76
C LEU A 149 -11.87 3.57 -20.25
N THR A 150 -12.34 2.85 -19.24
CA THR A 150 -13.63 3.12 -18.60
C THR A 150 -13.55 4.37 -17.71
N LEU A 151 -14.71 4.95 -17.36
CA LEU A 151 -14.78 6.11 -16.46
C LEU A 151 -14.07 5.87 -15.12
N GLU A 152 -14.18 4.66 -14.56
CA GLU A 152 -13.47 4.30 -13.33
C GLU A 152 -11.95 4.32 -13.50
N ARG A 153 -11.44 3.82 -14.63
CA ARG A 153 -10.00 3.78 -14.93
C ARG A 153 -9.46 5.17 -15.18
N GLU A 154 -10.21 6.00 -15.91
CA GLU A 154 -9.90 7.41 -16.10
C GLU A 154 -9.84 8.16 -14.77
N ARG A 155 -10.84 7.98 -13.91
CA ARG A 155 -10.87 8.59 -12.56
C ARG A 155 -9.63 8.20 -11.75
N ILE A 156 -9.24 6.93 -11.80
CA ILE A 156 -8.03 6.45 -11.12
C ILE A 156 -6.76 7.14 -11.65
N LEU A 157 -6.65 7.32 -12.98
CA LEU A 157 -5.49 7.97 -13.60
C LEU A 157 -5.37 9.44 -13.18
N ARG A 158 -6.49 10.14 -13.00
CA ARG A 158 -6.49 11.56 -12.58
C ARG A 158 -5.82 11.77 -11.21
N PHE A 159 -5.90 10.80 -10.28
CA PHE A 159 -5.19 10.90 -9.01
C PHE A 159 -3.65 10.84 -9.14
N PHE A 160 -3.12 10.35 -10.26
CA PHE A 160 -1.68 10.39 -10.53
C PHE A 160 -1.21 11.73 -11.14
N GLY A 161 -2.13 12.64 -11.44
CA GLY A 161 -1.88 13.99 -11.95
C GLY A 161 -1.86 14.10 -13.48
N ALA A 162 -1.83 15.35 -13.97
CA ALA A 162 -1.98 15.70 -15.39
C ALA A 162 -0.93 15.04 -16.29
N THR A 163 0.34 14.98 -15.88
CA THR A 163 1.39 14.33 -16.66
C THR A 163 1.09 12.85 -16.91
N THR A 164 0.47 12.17 -15.94
CA THR A 164 0.08 10.75 -16.11
C THR A 164 -1.06 10.65 -17.12
N CYS A 165 -2.03 11.55 -17.04
CA CYS A 165 -3.19 11.59 -17.94
C CYS A 165 -2.77 11.75 -19.42
N GLN A 166 -1.75 12.56 -19.69
CA GLN A 166 -1.21 12.77 -21.04
C GLN A 166 -0.74 11.47 -21.72
N TYR A 167 -0.15 10.52 -20.98
CA TYR A 167 0.24 9.21 -21.53
C TYR A 167 -0.95 8.36 -21.99
N TYR A 168 -2.15 8.67 -21.50
CA TYR A 168 -3.40 8.00 -21.86
C TYR A 168 -4.27 8.88 -22.77
N LEU A 169 -3.70 9.91 -23.40
CA LEU A 169 -4.42 10.83 -24.30
C LEU A 169 -5.60 11.54 -23.61
N LEU A 170 -5.51 11.71 -22.29
CA LEU A 170 -6.48 12.45 -21.48
C LEU A 170 -6.01 13.89 -21.29
N SER A 171 -6.97 14.83 -21.36
CA SER A 171 -6.77 16.27 -21.12
C SER A 171 -6.77 16.61 -19.63
#